data_AF-A0A969F000-F1
#
_entry.id   AF-A0A969F000-F1
#
_cell.length_a   1.000
_cell.length_b   1.000
_cell.length_c   1.000
_cell.angle_alpha   90.00
_cell.angle_beta   90.00
_cell.angle_gamma   90.00
#
_symmetry.space_group_name_H-M   'P 1'
#
loop_
_entity.id
_entity.type
_entity.pdbx_description
1 polymer ?
#
loop_
_entity_poly.entity_id
_entity_poly.type
_entity_poly.pdbx_seq_one_letter_code
_entity_poly.pdbx_strand_id
1 'polypeptide(L)'
;MNVDQFTEIARQRSYLLKVYRGLPAKAKAVLQLMAVAYEAIEFPAVIDACNELHYLDQRYPKFTRSTFKPVLTELLAQDLLLPVRQGGYRCDELLVEILTRAVVEAGVFEAMTEAIEETLPLTYLGSSDKIFFQSRDQFIRMARWAIYRHQLDEVPRLLKMLEDYADVGVTITVEEVMSMVFHNPFDPDWARTFPQPVVEVMLELALRGGLQSLAPMQAQFDCLEEICLDPAVPCSDQFLLCGVEQFILRNQMSHAEICLNRISSEMQGGISQYWAWLAFLRGNGDRAIELYELAYATLKNHCENAKFSLMICLVYFSFWLW
;
A
#
# COMPACT_ATOMS: atom_id res chain seq x y z
N MET A 1 -0.55 -10.10 13.62
CA MET A 1 -0.30 -9.02 14.60
C MET A 1 -1.53 -8.91 15.49
N ASN A 2 -1.39 -8.60 16.78
CA ASN A 2 -2.54 -8.39 17.67
C ASN A 2 -2.96 -6.90 17.66
N VAL A 3 -4.20 -6.58 18.06
CA VAL A 3 -4.78 -5.23 18.12
C VAL A 3 -3.87 -4.23 18.86
N ASP A 4 -3.18 -4.69 19.90
CA ASP A 4 -2.24 -3.87 20.67
C ASP A 4 -1.05 -3.36 19.82
N GLN A 5 -0.59 -4.14 18.85
CA GLN A 5 0.52 -3.76 17.98
C GLN A 5 0.12 -2.65 16.99
N PHE A 6 -1.10 -2.71 16.44
CA PHE A 6 -1.60 -1.65 15.55
C PHE A 6 -1.78 -0.32 16.27
N THR A 7 -2.27 -0.37 17.50
CA THR A 7 -2.43 0.82 18.35
C THR A 7 -1.07 1.44 18.68
N GLU A 8 -0.06 0.61 18.97
CA GLU A 8 1.30 1.07 19.20
C GLU A 8 1.92 1.72 17.96
N ILE A 9 1.78 1.11 16.78
CA ILE A 9 2.28 1.67 15.51
C ILE A 9 1.64 3.04 15.24
N ALA A 10 0.32 3.17 15.43
CA ALA A 10 -0.38 4.44 15.23
C ALA A 10 0.12 5.53 16.21
N ARG A 11 0.38 5.15 17.46
CA ARG A 11 0.93 6.04 18.48
C ARG A 11 2.35 6.47 18.15
N GLN A 12 3.22 5.54 17.78
CA GLN A 12 4.60 5.82 17.39
C GLN A 12 4.65 6.74 16.17
N ARG A 13 3.87 6.45 15.13
CA ARG A 13 3.75 7.32 13.94
C ARG A 13 3.29 8.73 14.32
N SER A 14 2.27 8.85 15.16
CA SER A 14 1.76 10.15 15.61
C SER A 14 2.81 10.95 16.38
N TYR A 15 3.60 10.28 17.21
CA TYR A 15 4.74 10.88 17.91
C TYR A 15 5.81 11.37 16.92
N LEU A 16 6.28 10.49 16.03
CA LEU A 16 7.31 10.81 15.03
C LEU A 16 6.88 12.00 14.14
N LEU A 17 5.62 12.03 13.70
CA LEU A 17 5.08 13.16 12.93
C LEU A 17 5.04 14.47 13.71
N LYS A 18 4.68 14.42 15.00
CA LYS A 18 4.70 15.61 15.86
C LYS A 18 6.11 16.17 15.98
N VAL A 19 7.08 15.28 16.17
CA VAL A 19 8.50 15.64 16.26
C VAL A 19 8.99 16.22 14.93
N TYR A 20 8.74 15.53 13.81
CA TYR A 20 9.05 16.01 12.47
C TYR A 20 8.49 17.41 12.19
N ARG A 21 7.24 17.69 12.56
CA ARG A 21 6.60 19.00 12.36
C ARG A 21 7.33 20.12 13.10
N GLY A 22 7.93 19.82 14.25
CA GLY A 22 8.73 20.77 15.04
C GLY A 22 10.14 21.03 14.51
N LEU A 23 10.63 20.23 13.56
CA LEU A 23 11.98 20.37 13.04
C LEU A 23 12.22 21.68 12.26
N PRO A 24 13.45 22.22 12.29
CA PRO A 24 13.89 23.26 11.37
C PRO A 24 13.78 22.82 9.91
N ALA A 25 13.57 23.77 8.99
CA ALA A 25 13.39 23.50 7.56
C ALA A 25 14.53 22.65 6.96
N LYS A 26 15.77 22.92 7.34
CA LYS A 26 16.94 22.13 6.90
C LYS A 26 16.86 20.66 7.30
N ALA A 27 16.47 20.37 8.54
CA ALA A 27 16.34 18.99 9.02
C ALA A 27 15.18 18.26 8.35
N LYS A 28 14.06 18.97 8.07
CA LYS A 28 12.93 18.43 7.30
C LYS A 28 13.34 18.04 5.89
N ALA A 29 14.09 18.91 5.20
CA ALA A 29 14.56 18.64 3.83
C ALA A 29 15.46 17.41 3.77
N VAL A 30 16.39 17.26 4.73
CA VAL A 30 17.22 16.06 4.85
C VAL A 30 16.34 14.82 5.03
N LEU A 31 15.39 14.84 5.96
CA LEU A 31 14.55 13.68 6.21
C LEU A 31 13.64 13.33 5.02
N GLN A 32 13.12 14.33 4.32
CA GLN A 32 12.34 14.16 3.09
C GLN A 32 13.17 13.51 1.97
N LEU A 33 14.40 13.97 1.75
CA LEU A 33 15.32 13.34 0.80
C LEU A 33 15.55 11.86 1.15
N MET A 34 15.81 11.56 2.42
CA MET A 34 16.01 10.18 2.89
C MET A 34 14.75 9.32 2.73
N ALA A 35 13.55 9.91 2.89
CA ALA A 35 12.28 9.22 2.65
C ALA A 35 12.07 8.91 1.16
N VAL A 36 12.40 9.84 0.26
CA VAL A 36 12.35 9.61 -1.20
C VAL A 36 13.36 8.54 -1.61
N ALA A 37 14.56 8.56 -1.04
CA ALA A 37 15.61 7.60 -1.35
C ALA A 37 15.28 6.17 -0.88
N TYR A 38 14.49 6.00 0.18
CA TYR A 38 14.11 4.72 0.80
C TYR A 38 15.25 3.90 1.40
N GLU A 39 16.33 3.70 0.64
CA GLU A 39 17.46 2.87 0.99
C GLU A 39 18.40 3.54 2.01
N ALA A 40 19.29 2.73 2.59
CA ALA A 40 20.33 3.24 3.48
C ALA A 40 21.33 4.10 2.70
N ILE A 41 21.53 5.34 3.13
CA ILE A 41 22.46 6.27 2.50
C ILE A 41 23.62 6.57 3.43
N GLU A 42 24.84 6.53 2.90
CA GLU A 42 26.01 6.98 3.62
C GLU A 42 26.08 8.50 3.76
N PHE A 43 26.68 8.95 4.86
CA PHE A 43 26.78 10.35 5.20
C PHE A 43 27.28 11.30 4.08
N PRO A 44 28.33 10.95 3.31
CA PRO A 44 28.79 11.82 2.22
C PRO A 44 27.74 11.98 1.11
N ALA A 45 27.09 10.88 0.70
CA ALA A 45 26.08 10.90 -0.36
C ALA A 45 24.85 11.74 0.03
N VAL A 46 24.43 11.73 1.30
CA VAL A 46 23.34 12.61 1.76
C VAL A 46 23.72 14.08 1.65
N ILE A 47 24.96 14.44 2.01
CA ILE A 47 25.46 15.81 1.89
C ILE A 47 25.50 16.23 0.42
N ASP A 48 26.00 15.36 -0.46
CA ASP A 48 26.11 15.63 -1.88
C ASP A 48 24.72 15.84 -2.50
N ALA A 49 23.76 14.95 -2.21
CA ALA A 49 22.39 15.07 -2.71
C ALA A 49 21.67 16.33 -2.18
N CYS A 50 21.87 16.68 -0.91
CA CYS A 50 21.35 17.94 -0.37
C CYS A 50 21.99 19.17 -1.05
N ASN A 51 23.28 19.08 -1.40
CA ASN A 51 24.02 20.15 -2.05
C ASN A 51 23.67 20.32 -3.52
N GLU A 52 23.31 19.23 -4.20
CA GLU A 52 22.66 19.31 -5.51
C GLU A 52 21.33 20.03 -5.33
N LEU A 53 20.42 19.59 -4.46
CA LEU A 53 19.14 20.30 -4.26
C LEU A 53 19.27 21.78 -3.86
N HIS A 54 20.38 22.21 -3.25
CA HIS A 54 20.66 23.62 -2.98
C HIS A 54 20.78 24.51 -4.25
N TYR A 55 20.95 23.95 -5.46
CA TYR A 55 20.80 24.72 -6.70
C TYR A 55 19.37 25.27 -6.86
N LEU A 56 18.37 24.70 -6.18
CA LEU A 56 16.96 25.10 -6.23
C LEU A 56 16.60 26.21 -5.23
N ASP A 57 17.36 26.37 -4.13
CA ASP A 57 17.14 27.44 -3.15
C ASP A 57 18.47 28.01 -2.60
N GLN A 58 18.95 29.06 -3.26
CA GLN A 58 20.20 29.78 -2.95
C GLN A 58 20.24 30.46 -1.57
N ARG A 59 19.12 30.45 -0.82
CA ARG A 59 19.03 31.12 0.49
C ARG A 59 19.80 30.41 1.59
N TYR A 60 20.19 29.15 1.38
CA TYR A 60 20.90 28.38 2.40
C TYR A 60 22.35 28.07 1.97
N PRO A 61 23.33 28.26 2.87
CA PRO A 61 24.70 27.82 2.61
C PRO A 61 24.74 26.30 2.46
N LYS A 62 25.58 25.83 1.52
CA LYS A 62 25.85 24.41 1.26
C LYS A 62 26.15 23.65 2.56
N PHE A 63 25.68 22.42 2.63
CA PHE A 63 26.06 21.51 3.69
C PHE A 63 27.54 21.13 3.58
N THR A 64 28.23 21.28 4.70
CA THR A 64 29.53 20.68 4.94
C THR A 64 29.39 19.62 6.03
N ARG A 65 30.41 18.78 6.22
CA ARG A 65 30.40 17.77 7.29
C ARG A 65 30.16 18.38 8.68
N SER A 66 30.70 19.57 8.95
CA SER A 66 30.56 20.23 10.26
C SER A 66 29.15 20.81 10.47
N THR A 67 28.50 21.31 9.42
CA THR A 67 27.14 21.87 9.50
C THR A 67 26.05 20.80 9.46
N PHE A 68 26.33 19.66 8.81
CA PHE A 68 25.37 18.56 8.70
C PHE A 68 25.38 17.66 9.96
N LYS A 69 26.53 17.47 10.61
CA LYS A 69 26.65 16.59 11.79
C LYS A 69 25.65 16.90 12.93
N PRO A 70 25.39 18.17 13.29
CA PRO A 70 24.35 18.51 14.27
C PRO A 70 22.96 18.06 13.83
N VAL A 71 22.60 18.28 12.55
CA VAL A 71 21.30 17.87 11.99
C VAL A 71 21.14 16.35 12.08
N LEU A 72 22.16 15.59 11.65
CA LEU A 72 22.14 14.13 11.77
C LEU A 72 21.97 13.67 13.22
N THR A 73 22.71 14.29 14.15
CA THR A 73 22.67 13.91 15.57
C THR A 73 21.29 14.17 16.16
N GLU A 74 20.65 15.29 15.79
CA GLU A 74 19.27 15.60 16.19
C GLU A 74 18.28 14.58 15.64
N LEU A 75 18.35 14.25 14.35
CA LEU A 75 17.45 13.29 13.70
C LEU A 75 17.60 11.86 14.28
N LEU A 76 18.82 11.45 14.61
CA LEU A 76 19.10 10.15 15.26
C LEU A 76 18.60 10.13 16.70
N ALA A 77 18.79 11.22 17.47
CA ALA A 77 18.35 11.30 18.87
C ALA A 77 16.83 11.29 19.02
N GLN A 78 16.10 11.57 17.94
CA GLN A 78 14.64 11.63 17.88
C GLN A 78 14.02 10.41 17.17
N ASP A 79 14.83 9.39 16.84
CA ASP A 79 14.42 8.17 16.13
C ASP A 79 13.74 8.44 14.76
N LEU A 80 14.05 9.57 14.13
CA LEU A 80 13.56 9.90 12.78
C LEU A 80 14.44 9.26 11.69
N LEU A 81 15.72 9.11 12.00
CA LEU A 81 16.68 8.33 11.22
C LEU A 81 17.13 7.12 12.01
N LEU A 82 17.33 6.01 11.32
CA LEU A 82 17.77 4.75 11.89
C LEU A 82 19.12 4.35 11.27
N PRO A 83 20.13 3.97 12.09
CA PRO A 83 21.37 3.42 11.57
C PRO A 83 21.15 2.01 11.01
N VAL A 84 21.82 1.68 9.90
CA VAL A 84 21.75 0.35 9.29
C VAL A 84 23.04 -0.43 9.58
N ARG A 85 22.92 -1.74 9.83
CA ARG A 85 24.05 -2.59 10.27
C ARG A 85 25.25 -2.59 9.31
N GLN A 86 25.00 -2.42 8.02
CA GLN A 86 26.02 -2.41 6.97
C GLN A 86 26.60 -1.00 6.69
N GLY A 87 26.20 -0.01 7.49
CA GLY A 87 26.56 1.39 7.29
C GLY A 87 25.38 2.21 6.77
N GLY A 88 25.52 3.53 6.89
CA GLY A 88 24.51 4.48 6.46
C GLY A 88 23.31 4.62 7.40
N TYR A 89 22.36 5.42 6.94
CA TYR A 89 21.16 5.80 7.68
C TYR A 89 19.95 5.71 6.76
N ARG A 90 18.78 5.46 7.33
CA ARG A 90 17.51 5.48 6.59
C ARG A 90 16.44 6.22 7.38
N CYS A 91 15.44 6.76 6.68
CA CYS A 91 14.24 7.29 7.31
C CYS A 91 13.50 6.18 8.05
N ASP A 92 12.90 6.49 9.20
CA ASP A 92 11.98 5.57 9.86
C ASP A 92 10.83 5.23 8.91
N GLU A 93 10.56 3.93 8.75
CA GLU A 93 9.60 3.39 7.79
C GLU A 93 8.18 3.93 8.01
N LEU A 94 7.81 4.32 9.24
CA LEU A 94 6.48 4.87 9.55
C LEU A 94 6.27 6.30 9.00
N LEU A 95 7.35 6.97 8.59
CA LEU A 95 7.32 8.31 8.02
C LEU A 95 7.50 8.33 6.50
N VAL A 96 8.12 7.29 5.94
CA VAL A 96 8.59 7.25 4.55
C VAL A 96 7.53 7.73 3.56
N GLU A 97 6.35 7.10 3.49
CA GLU A 97 5.34 7.50 2.50
C GLU A 97 4.68 8.84 2.81
N ILE A 98 4.53 9.19 4.09
CA ILE A 98 3.95 10.48 4.49
C ILE A 98 4.84 11.63 4.00
N LEU A 99 6.16 11.47 4.16
CA LEU A 99 7.12 12.48 3.72
C LEU A 99 7.28 12.48 2.21
N THR A 100 7.24 11.32 1.55
CA THR A 100 7.30 11.25 0.08
C THR A 100 6.06 11.89 -0.55
N ARG A 101 4.85 11.65 -0.05
CA ARG A 101 3.63 12.32 -0.52
C ARG A 101 3.71 13.83 -0.34
N ALA A 102 4.17 14.31 0.82
CA ALA A 102 4.37 15.75 1.05
C ALA A 102 5.38 16.38 0.07
N VAL A 103 6.40 15.62 -0.36
CA VAL A 103 7.36 16.05 -1.39
C VAL A 103 6.73 16.12 -2.78
N VAL A 104 5.88 15.16 -3.13
CA VAL A 104 5.11 15.15 -4.38
C VAL A 104 4.14 16.34 -4.42
N GLU A 105 3.39 16.56 -3.35
CA GLU A 105 2.48 17.71 -3.20
C GLU A 105 3.21 19.04 -3.31
N ALA A 106 4.43 19.13 -2.79
CA ALA A 106 5.27 20.32 -2.90
C ALA A 106 5.89 20.53 -4.30
N GLY A 107 5.75 19.56 -5.21
CA GLY A 107 6.28 19.65 -6.58
C GLY A 107 7.80 19.53 -6.67
N VAL A 108 8.47 18.98 -5.66
CA VAL A 108 9.94 18.84 -5.61
C VAL A 108 10.42 17.39 -5.72
N PHE A 109 9.51 16.47 -5.98
CA PHE A 109 9.80 15.04 -6.08
C PHE A 109 10.84 14.71 -7.15
N GLU A 110 10.64 15.17 -8.39
CA GLU A 110 11.56 14.85 -9.51
C GLU A 110 12.98 15.36 -9.24
N ALA A 111 13.10 16.61 -8.77
CA ALA A 111 14.38 17.16 -8.36
C ALA A 111 15.09 16.34 -7.27
N MET A 112 14.34 15.82 -6.29
CA MET A 112 14.90 14.92 -5.27
C MET A 112 15.35 13.59 -5.89
N THR A 113 14.57 12.99 -6.78
CA THR A 113 14.95 11.74 -7.44
C THR A 113 16.18 11.90 -8.33
N GLU A 114 16.33 13.00 -9.04
CA GLU A 114 17.52 13.32 -9.85
C GLU A 114 18.77 13.43 -8.97
N ALA A 115 18.70 14.23 -7.89
CA ALA A 115 19.82 14.36 -6.94
C ALA A 115 20.19 13.03 -6.27
N ILE A 116 19.22 12.16 -6.02
CA ILE A 116 19.46 10.81 -5.50
C ILE A 116 20.11 9.93 -6.57
N GLU A 117 19.67 9.97 -7.82
CA GLU A 117 20.23 9.15 -8.89
C GLU A 117 21.69 9.53 -9.21
N GLU A 118 22.04 10.82 -9.15
CA GLU A 118 23.41 11.28 -9.33
C GLU A 118 24.36 10.80 -8.21
N THR A 119 23.86 10.69 -6.99
CA THR A 119 24.67 10.37 -5.80
C THR A 119 24.62 8.90 -5.38
N LEU A 120 23.55 8.19 -5.75
CA LEU A 120 23.31 6.77 -5.50
C LEU A 120 22.89 6.08 -6.80
N PRO A 121 23.77 6.09 -7.82
CA PRO A 121 23.43 5.56 -9.14
C PRO A 121 23.16 4.06 -9.08
N LEU A 122 22.20 3.63 -9.88
CA LEU A 122 21.95 2.22 -10.11
C LEU A 122 23.02 1.65 -11.06
N THR A 123 23.28 0.36 -10.91
CA THR A 123 24.16 -0.35 -11.84
C THR A 123 23.36 -0.77 -13.06
N TYR A 124 23.75 -0.29 -14.25
CA TYR A 124 23.15 -0.70 -15.52
C TYR A 124 24.01 -1.77 -16.20
N LEU A 125 23.37 -2.79 -16.77
CA LEU A 125 24.05 -3.89 -17.46
C LEU A 125 24.28 -3.56 -18.93
N GLY A 126 25.52 -3.23 -19.27
CA GLY A 126 25.95 -2.97 -20.64
C GLY A 126 25.27 -1.75 -21.26
N SER A 127 24.92 -1.84 -22.55
CA SER A 127 24.22 -0.79 -23.29
C SER A 127 22.68 -0.94 -23.28
N SER A 128 22.14 -1.68 -22.32
CA SER A 128 20.71 -1.98 -22.25
C SER A 128 20.05 -1.27 -21.07
N ASP A 129 18.75 -0.96 -21.18
CA ASP A 129 17.90 -0.41 -20.09
C ASP A 129 17.64 -1.43 -18.95
N LYS A 130 18.59 -2.34 -18.72
CA LYS A 130 18.51 -3.37 -17.70
C LYS A 130 19.23 -2.92 -16.45
N ILE A 131 18.51 -2.92 -15.35
CA ILE A 131 19.00 -2.53 -14.04
C ILE A 131 19.45 -3.78 -13.28
N PHE A 132 20.65 -3.73 -12.72
CA PHE A 132 21.14 -4.70 -11.75
C PHE A 132 20.94 -4.14 -10.34
N PHE A 133 19.97 -4.68 -9.62
CA PHE A 133 19.70 -4.30 -8.24
C PHE A 133 20.68 -5.00 -7.29
N GLN A 134 21.43 -4.22 -6.52
CA GLN A 134 22.35 -4.73 -5.51
C GLN A 134 21.65 -5.10 -4.20
N SER A 135 20.42 -4.62 -4.00
CA SER A 135 19.63 -4.87 -2.79
C SER A 135 18.13 -4.82 -3.08
N ARG A 136 17.35 -5.41 -2.16
CA ARG A 136 15.88 -5.27 -2.13
C ARG A 136 15.46 -3.81 -2.02
N ASP A 137 16.21 -2.98 -1.29
CA ASP A 137 15.87 -1.58 -1.06
C ASP A 137 16.06 -0.72 -2.33
N GLN A 138 17.03 -1.03 -3.19
CA GLN A 138 17.17 -0.37 -4.50
C GLN A 138 15.97 -0.65 -5.42
N PHE A 139 15.50 -1.91 -5.43
CA PHE A 139 14.28 -2.27 -6.14
C PHE A 139 13.07 -1.52 -5.57
N ILE A 140 12.89 -1.54 -4.25
CA ILE A 140 11.76 -0.85 -3.61
C ILE A 140 11.80 0.65 -3.90
N ARG A 141 12.97 1.29 -3.84
CA ARG A 141 13.14 2.71 -4.24
C ARG A 141 12.57 2.96 -5.63
N MET A 142 12.99 2.17 -6.62
CA MET A 142 12.55 2.37 -8.01
C MET A 142 11.07 2.07 -8.21
N ALA A 143 10.56 1.01 -7.59
CA ALA A 143 9.15 0.67 -7.67
C ALA A 143 8.28 1.76 -7.01
N ARG A 144 8.73 2.31 -5.86
CA ARG A 144 8.09 3.46 -5.21
C ARG A 144 8.06 4.66 -6.15
N TRP A 145 9.17 5.01 -6.77
CA TRP A 145 9.23 6.13 -7.71
C TRP A 145 8.28 5.94 -8.90
N ALA A 146 8.22 4.72 -9.46
CA ALA A 146 7.27 4.39 -10.52
C ALA A 146 5.81 4.61 -10.07
N ILE A 147 5.45 4.20 -8.85
CA ILE A 147 4.11 4.41 -8.28
C ILE A 147 3.80 5.91 -8.14
N TYR A 148 4.73 6.69 -7.57
CA TYR A 148 4.55 8.14 -7.43
C TYR A 148 4.50 8.89 -8.77
N ARG A 149 5.06 8.31 -9.85
CA ARG A 149 4.95 8.80 -11.23
C ARG A 149 3.74 8.25 -11.98
N HIS A 150 2.86 7.51 -11.32
CA HIS A 150 1.71 6.81 -11.92
C HIS A 150 2.08 5.80 -13.04
N GLN A 151 3.30 5.26 -12.99
CA GLN A 151 3.83 4.26 -13.94
C GLN A 151 3.70 2.85 -13.36
N LEU A 152 2.48 2.40 -13.05
CA LEU A 152 2.26 1.14 -12.34
C LEU A 152 2.72 -0.10 -13.12
N ASP A 153 2.64 -0.05 -14.45
CA ASP A 153 3.10 -1.13 -15.34
C ASP A 153 4.62 -1.35 -15.27
N GLU A 154 5.38 -0.38 -14.76
CA GLU A 154 6.82 -0.54 -14.54
C GLU A 154 7.13 -1.44 -13.34
N VAL A 155 6.25 -1.53 -12.33
CA VAL A 155 6.54 -2.31 -11.11
C VAL A 155 6.74 -3.80 -11.42
N PRO A 156 5.86 -4.49 -12.19
CA PRO A 156 6.12 -5.86 -12.63
C PRO A 156 7.38 -5.99 -13.49
N ARG A 157 7.71 -4.97 -14.31
CA ARG A 157 8.93 -4.97 -15.14
C ARG A 157 10.19 -4.92 -14.27
N LEU A 158 10.22 -4.05 -13.28
CA LEU A 158 11.30 -3.93 -12.31
C LEU A 158 11.43 -5.20 -11.47
N LEU A 159 10.32 -5.83 -11.08
CA LEU A 159 10.35 -7.08 -10.32
C LEU A 159 10.98 -8.20 -11.15
N LYS A 160 10.60 -8.32 -12.43
CA LYS A 160 11.22 -9.29 -13.33
C LYS A 160 12.73 -9.07 -13.47
N MET A 161 13.17 -7.80 -13.53
CA MET A 161 14.62 -7.49 -13.54
C MET A 161 15.30 -7.91 -12.23
N LEU A 162 14.64 -7.72 -11.07
CA LEU A 162 15.16 -8.24 -9.80
C LEU A 162 15.30 -9.76 -9.86
N GLU A 163 14.28 -10.48 -10.30
CA GLU A 163 14.27 -11.95 -10.39
C GLU A 163 15.32 -12.51 -11.36
N ASP A 164 15.49 -11.88 -12.53
CA ASP A 164 16.42 -12.33 -13.58
C ASP A 164 17.90 -12.24 -13.15
N TYR A 165 18.22 -11.38 -12.17
CA TYR A 165 19.60 -11.07 -11.76
C TYR A 165 19.87 -11.30 -10.27
N ALA A 166 18.87 -11.75 -9.54
CA ALA A 166 18.98 -12.06 -8.12
C ALA A 166 19.72 -13.40 -7.91
N ASP A 167 21.04 -13.34 -7.73
CA ASP A 167 21.78 -14.29 -6.86
C ASP A 167 21.41 -14.07 -5.36
N VAL A 168 20.67 -12.99 -5.09
CA VAL A 168 20.22 -12.55 -3.79
C VAL A 168 18.85 -13.19 -3.57
N GLY A 169 18.69 -14.08 -2.58
CA GLY A 169 17.41 -14.74 -2.25
C GLY A 169 16.31 -13.80 -1.75
N VAL A 170 16.03 -12.72 -2.48
CA VAL A 170 15.03 -11.70 -2.20
C VAL A 170 13.70 -12.20 -2.72
N THR A 171 12.77 -12.40 -1.81
CA THR A 171 11.36 -12.65 -2.12
C THR A 171 10.60 -11.37 -1.81
N ILE A 172 10.03 -10.78 -2.85
CA ILE A 172 9.06 -9.68 -2.73
C ILE A 172 8.08 -9.77 -3.90
N THR A 173 6.80 -9.52 -3.67
CA THR A 173 5.79 -9.50 -4.74
C THR A 173 5.35 -8.09 -5.11
N VAL A 174 4.66 -7.94 -6.25
CA VAL A 174 4.05 -6.65 -6.64
C VAL A 174 3.03 -6.20 -5.60
N GLU A 175 2.21 -7.12 -5.09
CA GLU A 175 1.20 -6.85 -4.07
C GLU A 175 1.84 -6.35 -2.77
N GLU A 176 2.98 -6.91 -2.37
CA GLU A 176 3.72 -6.46 -1.19
C GLU A 176 4.24 -5.03 -1.37
N VAL A 177 4.85 -4.71 -2.52
CA VAL A 177 5.31 -3.35 -2.81
C VAL A 177 4.14 -2.37 -2.82
N MET A 178 3.08 -2.70 -3.55
CA MET A 178 1.90 -1.86 -3.64
C MET A 178 1.29 -1.65 -2.24
N SER A 179 1.23 -2.69 -1.41
CA SER A 179 0.75 -2.59 -0.03
C SER A 179 1.62 -1.66 0.82
N MET A 180 2.95 -1.76 0.69
CA MET A 180 3.89 -0.89 1.41
C MET A 180 3.68 0.59 1.07
N VAL A 181 3.44 0.92 -0.20
CA VAL A 181 3.30 2.32 -0.64
C VAL A 181 1.90 2.87 -0.36
N PHE A 182 0.86 2.09 -0.61
CA PHE A 182 -0.51 2.54 -0.44
C PHE A 182 -0.99 2.50 1.01
N HIS A 183 -0.48 1.61 1.86
CA HIS A 183 -1.03 1.38 3.21
C HIS A 183 -0.11 1.79 4.36
N ASN A 184 0.88 2.68 4.12
CA ASN A 184 1.82 3.14 5.16
C ASN A 184 1.91 4.67 5.35
N PRO A 185 0.86 5.34 5.87
CA PRO A 185 -0.50 4.85 6.07
C PRO A 185 -1.32 4.99 4.78
N PHE A 186 -2.52 4.42 4.78
CA PHE A 186 -3.50 4.72 3.74
C PHE A 186 -3.91 6.20 3.78
N ASP A 187 -3.95 6.81 2.60
CA ASP A 187 -4.32 8.20 2.38
C ASP A 187 -5.40 8.25 1.29
N PRO A 188 -6.65 8.56 1.64
CA PRO A 188 -7.77 8.52 0.70
C PRO A 188 -7.66 9.61 -0.36
N ASP A 189 -7.12 10.77 -0.03
CA ASP A 189 -7.00 11.89 -0.96
C ASP A 189 -5.92 11.59 -2.01
N TRP A 190 -4.79 11.04 -1.56
CA TRP A 190 -3.75 10.57 -2.47
C TRP A 190 -4.22 9.38 -3.33
N ALA A 191 -4.94 8.41 -2.75
CA ALA A 191 -5.46 7.26 -3.51
C ALA A 191 -6.39 7.70 -4.66
N ARG A 192 -7.20 8.75 -4.48
CA ARG A 192 -8.08 9.31 -5.52
C ARG A 192 -7.34 9.92 -6.71
N THR A 193 -6.02 10.13 -6.62
CA THR A 193 -5.21 10.58 -7.77
C THR A 193 -4.97 9.47 -8.81
N PHE A 194 -5.23 8.21 -8.45
CA PHE A 194 -5.08 7.06 -9.36
C PHE A 194 -6.38 6.76 -10.13
N PRO A 195 -6.28 6.10 -11.29
CA PRO A 195 -7.45 5.56 -11.98
C PRO A 195 -8.24 4.61 -11.07
N GLN A 196 -9.56 4.71 -11.11
CA GLN A 196 -10.42 3.95 -10.21
C GLN A 196 -10.17 2.43 -10.20
N PRO A 197 -9.93 1.73 -11.33
CA PRO A 197 -9.63 0.29 -11.29
C PRO A 197 -8.39 -0.06 -10.44
N VAL A 198 -7.41 0.84 -10.37
CA VAL A 198 -6.25 0.68 -9.49
C VAL A 198 -6.67 0.82 -8.04
N VAL A 199 -7.45 1.85 -7.72
CA VAL A 199 -7.96 2.09 -6.36
C VAL A 199 -8.77 0.89 -5.86
N GLU A 200 -9.63 0.33 -6.72
CA GLU A 200 -10.42 -0.86 -6.40
C GLU A 200 -9.54 -2.06 -6.02
N VAL A 201 -8.55 -2.40 -6.86
CA VAL A 201 -7.62 -3.50 -6.57
C VAL A 201 -6.85 -3.25 -5.28
N MET A 202 -6.39 -2.01 -5.05
CA MET A 202 -5.62 -1.67 -3.86
C MET A 202 -6.43 -1.74 -2.57
N LEU A 203 -7.69 -1.29 -2.61
CA LEU A 203 -8.62 -1.41 -1.51
C LEU A 203 -9.01 -2.87 -1.25
N GLU A 204 -9.29 -3.65 -2.30
CA GLU A 204 -9.60 -5.08 -2.19
C GLU A 204 -8.45 -5.85 -1.50
N LEU A 205 -7.21 -5.65 -1.95
CA LEU A 205 -6.03 -6.27 -1.35
C LEU A 205 -5.87 -5.88 0.12
N ALA A 206 -6.02 -4.60 0.45
CA ALA A 206 -5.91 -4.12 1.83
C ALA A 206 -6.99 -4.73 2.72
N LEU A 207 -8.24 -4.68 2.29
CA LEU A 207 -9.38 -5.10 3.09
C LEU A 207 -9.36 -6.62 3.31
N ARG A 208 -9.01 -7.41 2.30
CA ARG A 208 -8.79 -8.86 2.45
C ARG A 208 -7.63 -9.17 3.40
N GLY A 209 -6.49 -8.49 3.26
CA GLY A 209 -5.35 -8.65 4.17
C GLY A 209 -5.67 -8.20 5.61
N GLY A 210 -6.47 -7.15 5.75
CA GLY A 210 -6.96 -6.65 7.02
C GLY A 210 -7.87 -7.63 7.73
N LEU A 211 -8.73 -8.35 6.99
CA LEU A 211 -9.54 -9.43 7.56
C LEU A 211 -8.67 -10.59 8.08
N GLN A 212 -7.66 -11.01 7.32
CA GLN A 212 -6.76 -12.10 7.74
C GLN A 212 -5.96 -11.75 9.01
N SER A 213 -5.62 -10.47 9.18
CA SER A 213 -4.81 -9.98 10.29
C SER A 213 -5.62 -9.32 11.41
N LEU A 214 -6.94 -9.22 11.26
CA LEU A 214 -7.85 -8.46 12.14
C LEU A 214 -7.37 -7.02 12.39
N ALA A 215 -6.84 -6.40 11.34
CA ALA A 215 -6.32 -5.04 11.38
C ALA A 215 -7.44 -3.99 11.35
N PRO A 216 -7.25 -2.83 12.01
CA PRO A 216 -8.13 -1.69 11.82
C PRO A 216 -7.97 -1.13 10.39
N MET A 217 -9.02 -1.23 9.59
CA MET A 217 -9.05 -0.78 8.18
C MET A 217 -10.15 0.27 7.94
N GLN A 218 -10.38 1.16 8.90
CA GLN A 218 -11.51 2.10 8.84
C GLN A 218 -11.41 3.03 7.63
N ALA A 219 -10.25 3.65 7.39
CA ALA A 219 -10.09 4.57 6.27
C ALA A 219 -10.27 3.90 4.90
N GLN A 220 -9.77 2.67 4.74
CA GLN A 220 -9.98 1.87 3.52
C GLN A 220 -11.45 1.46 3.37
N PHE A 221 -12.11 1.12 4.48
CA PHE A 221 -13.52 0.77 4.49
C PHE A 221 -14.40 1.97 4.14
N ASP A 222 -14.11 3.16 4.67
CA ASP A 222 -14.82 4.40 4.35
C ASP A 222 -14.73 4.72 2.84
N CYS A 223 -13.55 4.53 2.23
CA CYS A 223 -13.39 4.66 0.78
C CYS A 223 -14.16 3.60 0.00
N LEU A 224 -14.16 2.34 0.45
CA LEU A 224 -14.96 1.30 -0.16
C LEU A 224 -16.45 1.65 -0.08
N GLU A 225 -16.91 2.17 1.06
CA GLU A 225 -18.32 2.53 1.27
C GLU A 225 -18.74 3.66 0.33
N GLU A 226 -17.93 4.71 0.20
CA GLU A 226 -18.14 5.82 -0.73
C GLU A 226 -18.32 5.31 -2.17
N ILE A 227 -17.42 4.45 -2.65
CA ILE A 227 -17.44 3.93 -4.02
C ILE A 227 -18.62 2.97 -4.24
N CYS A 228 -18.83 2.02 -3.32
CA CYS A 228 -19.83 0.97 -3.46
C CYS A 228 -21.27 1.46 -3.29
N LEU A 229 -21.50 2.56 -2.57
CA LEU A 229 -22.84 3.08 -2.33
C LEU A 229 -23.23 4.22 -3.26
N ASP A 230 -22.29 4.86 -3.93
CA ASP A 230 -22.61 5.87 -4.95
C ASP A 230 -22.94 5.20 -6.31
N PRO A 231 -24.21 5.25 -6.78
CA PRO A 231 -24.59 4.69 -8.07
C PRO A 231 -24.00 5.46 -9.26
N ALA A 232 -23.52 6.70 -9.07
CA ALA A 232 -22.89 7.50 -10.10
C ALA A 232 -21.42 7.10 -10.34
N VAL A 233 -20.79 6.42 -9.38
CA VAL A 233 -19.42 5.93 -9.48
C VAL A 233 -19.44 4.54 -10.13
N PRO A 234 -18.92 4.38 -11.37
CA PRO A 234 -18.84 3.08 -12.03
C PRO A 234 -17.90 2.19 -11.24
N CYS A 235 -18.28 0.96 -10.93
CA CYS A 235 -17.50 0.08 -10.05
C CYS A 235 -17.43 -1.31 -10.67
N SER A 236 -16.30 -1.99 -10.55
CA SER A 236 -16.25 -3.39 -10.98
C SER A 236 -17.13 -4.28 -10.10
N ASP A 237 -17.69 -5.28 -10.73
CA ASP A 237 -18.49 -6.34 -10.15
C ASP A 237 -17.73 -7.09 -9.03
N GLN A 238 -16.43 -7.30 -9.22
CA GLN A 238 -15.54 -7.89 -8.22
C GLN A 238 -15.36 -6.98 -6.98
N PHE A 239 -15.24 -5.67 -7.19
CA PHE A 239 -15.13 -4.72 -6.09
C PHE A 239 -16.44 -4.61 -5.30
N LEU A 240 -17.60 -4.63 -5.98
CA LEU A 240 -18.90 -4.72 -5.32
C LEU A 240 -19.00 -5.96 -4.43
N LEU A 241 -18.50 -7.12 -4.88
CA LEU A 241 -18.45 -8.34 -4.06
C LEU A 241 -17.55 -8.20 -2.84
N CYS A 242 -16.39 -7.54 -2.98
CA CYS A 242 -15.57 -7.19 -1.82
C CYS A 242 -16.36 -6.31 -0.83
N GLY A 243 -17.13 -5.35 -1.33
CA GLY A 243 -18.01 -4.53 -0.51
C GLY A 243 -19.07 -5.34 0.23
N VAL A 244 -19.76 -6.27 -0.46
CA VAL A 244 -20.73 -7.19 0.16
C VAL A 244 -20.10 -7.93 1.35
N GLU A 245 -18.91 -8.49 1.18
CA GLU A 245 -18.19 -9.20 2.24
C GLU A 245 -17.90 -8.29 3.44
N GLN A 246 -17.36 -7.10 3.19
CA GLN A 246 -17.05 -6.13 4.25
C GLN A 246 -18.30 -5.67 4.99
N PHE A 247 -19.38 -5.37 4.27
CA PHE A 247 -20.64 -4.93 4.84
C PHE A 247 -21.29 -6.01 5.70
N ILE A 248 -21.30 -7.26 5.23
CA ILE A 248 -21.82 -8.37 6.03
C ILE A 248 -21.01 -8.56 7.32
N LEU A 249 -19.68 -8.58 7.21
CA LEU A 249 -18.78 -8.75 8.36
C LEU A 249 -18.88 -7.61 9.38
N ARG A 250 -19.36 -6.43 8.97
CA ARG A 250 -19.60 -5.26 9.82
C ARG A 250 -21.06 -5.06 10.21
N ASN A 251 -21.91 -6.06 9.97
CA ASN A 251 -23.34 -6.04 10.28
C ASN A 251 -24.12 -4.90 9.56
N GLN A 252 -23.64 -4.47 8.39
CA GLN A 252 -24.28 -3.47 7.54
C GLN A 252 -25.06 -4.15 6.39
N MET A 253 -26.05 -4.98 6.75
CA MET A 253 -26.77 -5.83 5.80
C MET A 253 -27.48 -5.05 4.68
N SER A 254 -27.96 -3.84 4.96
CA SER A 254 -28.61 -2.98 3.95
C SER A 254 -27.64 -2.51 2.87
N HIS A 255 -26.39 -2.20 3.24
CA HIS A 255 -25.34 -1.79 2.29
C HIS A 255 -24.89 -2.97 1.41
N ALA A 256 -24.79 -4.16 2.00
CA ALA A 256 -24.54 -5.39 1.24
C ALA A 256 -25.62 -5.65 0.17
N GLU A 257 -26.90 -5.46 0.53
CA GLU A 257 -28.01 -5.61 -0.42
C GLU A 257 -27.97 -4.57 -1.56
N ILE A 258 -27.60 -3.32 -1.27
CA ILE A 258 -27.37 -2.29 -2.30
C ILE A 258 -26.31 -2.77 -3.30
N CYS A 259 -25.19 -3.31 -2.82
CA CYS A 259 -24.11 -3.79 -3.68
C CYS A 259 -24.55 -4.99 -4.53
N LEU A 260 -25.23 -5.98 -3.95
CA LEU A 260 -25.71 -7.16 -4.67
C LEU A 260 -26.68 -6.80 -5.80
N ASN A 261 -27.52 -5.78 -5.59
CA ASN A 261 -28.45 -5.30 -6.62
C ASN A 261 -27.76 -4.52 -7.75
N ARG A 262 -26.54 -4.00 -7.52
CA ARG A 262 -25.73 -3.30 -8.54
C ARG A 262 -24.91 -4.25 -9.42
N ILE A 263 -24.67 -5.48 -8.96
CA ILE A 263 -23.88 -6.46 -9.71
C ILE A 263 -24.55 -6.79 -11.04
N SER A 264 -23.74 -6.85 -12.11
CA SER A 264 -24.19 -7.10 -13.47
C SER A 264 -25.00 -8.40 -13.59
N SER A 265 -25.92 -8.43 -14.56
CA SER A 265 -26.74 -9.61 -14.85
C SER A 265 -25.92 -10.85 -15.19
N GLU A 266 -24.74 -10.64 -15.78
CA GLU A 266 -23.78 -11.67 -16.17
C GLU A 266 -23.25 -12.43 -14.97
N MET A 267 -23.07 -11.76 -13.82
CA MET A 267 -22.60 -12.40 -12.59
C MET A 267 -23.71 -12.86 -11.65
N GLN A 268 -24.98 -12.54 -11.90
CA GLN A 268 -26.08 -12.86 -10.98
C GLN A 268 -26.18 -14.37 -10.64
N GLY A 269 -25.83 -15.26 -11.59
CA GLY A 269 -25.78 -16.70 -11.32
C GLY A 269 -24.75 -17.08 -10.25
N GLY A 270 -23.65 -16.35 -10.17
CA GLY A 270 -22.51 -16.61 -9.28
C GLY A 270 -22.56 -15.91 -7.92
N ILE A 271 -23.64 -15.19 -7.58
CA ILE A 271 -23.74 -14.45 -6.31
C ILE A 271 -24.81 -14.98 -5.34
N SER A 272 -25.48 -16.08 -5.67
CA SER A 272 -26.57 -16.67 -4.86
C SER A 272 -26.12 -16.99 -3.43
N GLN A 273 -24.85 -17.33 -3.20
CA GLN A 273 -24.27 -17.58 -1.89
C GLN A 273 -24.27 -16.34 -0.98
N TYR A 274 -24.14 -15.15 -1.55
CA TYR A 274 -24.15 -13.90 -0.77
C TYR A 274 -25.58 -13.52 -0.37
N TRP A 275 -26.55 -13.71 -1.26
CA TRP A 275 -27.97 -13.60 -0.93
C TRP A 275 -28.38 -14.61 0.15
N ALA A 276 -27.90 -15.85 0.06
CA ALA A 276 -28.12 -16.87 1.08
C ALA A 276 -27.55 -16.45 2.44
N TRP A 277 -26.33 -15.89 2.46
CA TRP A 277 -25.70 -15.39 3.68
C TRP A 277 -26.52 -14.28 4.34
N LEU A 278 -27.02 -13.32 3.55
CA LEU A 278 -27.92 -12.26 4.06
C LEU A 278 -29.23 -12.82 4.61
N ALA A 279 -29.88 -13.76 3.91
CA ALA A 279 -31.11 -14.39 4.36
C ALA A 279 -30.91 -15.13 5.70
N PHE A 280 -29.80 -15.86 5.82
CA PHE A 280 -29.43 -16.56 7.05
C PHE A 280 -29.25 -15.59 8.22
N LEU A 281 -28.46 -14.52 8.03
CA LEU A 281 -28.22 -13.51 9.07
C LEU A 281 -29.47 -12.74 9.49
N ARG A 282 -30.49 -12.68 8.62
CA ARG A 282 -31.81 -12.10 8.91
C ARG A 282 -32.78 -13.08 9.60
N GLY A 283 -32.34 -14.32 9.86
CA GLY A 283 -33.17 -15.37 10.47
C GLY A 283 -34.16 -16.03 9.50
N ASN A 284 -34.02 -15.79 8.19
CA ASN A 284 -34.85 -16.44 7.18
C ASN A 284 -34.19 -17.74 6.69
N GLY A 285 -34.25 -18.77 7.53
CA GLY A 285 -33.58 -20.05 7.31
C GLY A 285 -34.02 -20.77 6.03
N ASP A 286 -35.32 -20.86 5.78
CA ASP A 286 -35.86 -21.54 4.59
C ASP A 286 -35.34 -20.89 3.30
N ARG A 287 -35.39 -19.55 3.25
CA ARG A 287 -34.86 -18.80 2.10
C ARG A 287 -33.36 -18.96 1.93
N ALA A 288 -32.61 -19.00 3.04
CA ALA A 288 -31.17 -19.21 3.00
C ALA A 288 -30.82 -20.58 2.41
N ILE A 289 -31.55 -21.65 2.80
CA ILE A 289 -31.35 -23.00 2.28
C ILE A 289 -31.60 -23.03 0.77
N GLU A 290 -32.73 -22.49 0.29
CA GLU A 290 -33.04 -22.43 -1.14
C GLU A 290 -31.92 -21.75 -1.95
N LEU A 291 -31.41 -20.63 -1.45
CA LEU A 291 -30.36 -19.85 -2.11
C LEU A 291 -28.99 -20.54 -2.07
N TYR A 292 -28.65 -21.23 -0.97
CA TYR A 292 -27.43 -22.03 -0.91
C TYR A 292 -27.50 -23.25 -1.83
N GLU A 293 -28.66 -23.90 -1.95
CA GLU A 293 -28.86 -24.99 -2.91
C GLU A 293 -28.71 -24.52 -4.36
N LEU A 294 -29.25 -23.35 -4.69
CA LEU A 294 -29.07 -22.72 -5.99
C LEU A 294 -27.59 -22.40 -6.27
N ALA A 295 -26.89 -21.82 -5.29
CA ALA A 295 -25.46 -21.55 -5.40
C ALA A 295 -24.66 -22.84 -5.62
N TYR A 296 -24.97 -23.90 -4.87
CA TYR A 296 -24.34 -25.21 -4.99
C TYR A 296 -24.59 -25.85 -6.37
N ALA A 297 -25.83 -25.81 -6.86
CA ALA A 297 -26.17 -26.33 -8.19
C ALA A 297 -25.41 -25.58 -9.29
N THR A 298 -25.31 -24.25 -9.18
CA THR A 298 -24.55 -23.42 -10.12
C THR A 298 -23.07 -23.78 -10.10
N LEU A 299 -22.47 -23.90 -8.92
CA LEU A 299 -21.07 -24.29 -8.76
C LEU A 299 -20.79 -25.68 -9.31
N LYS A 300 -21.66 -26.65 -9.04
CA LYS A 300 -21.52 -28.02 -9.55
C LYS A 300 -21.44 -28.06 -11.09
N ASN A 301 -22.23 -27.23 -11.77
CA ASN A 301 -22.22 -27.14 -13.23
C ASN A 301 -20.95 -26.47 -13.79
N HIS A 302 -20.25 -25.64 -13.00
CA HIS A 302 -19.00 -24.99 -13.40
C HIS A 302 -17.75 -25.80 -12.99
N CYS A 303 -17.84 -26.58 -11.90
CA CYS A 303 -16.74 -27.36 -11.32
C CYS A 303 -16.43 -28.70 -12.02
N GLU A 304 -17.09 -29.05 -13.12
CA GLU A 304 -16.54 -30.06 -14.04
C GLU A 304 -15.21 -29.60 -14.68
N ASN A 305 -14.76 -28.33 -14.50
CA ASN A 305 -13.50 -27.83 -15.06
C ASN A 305 -12.61 -26.84 -14.22
N ALA A 306 -12.87 -26.45 -12.95
CA ALA A 306 -11.91 -25.58 -12.21
C ALA A 306 -12.01 -25.59 -10.66
N LYS A 307 -10.87 -25.26 -10.00
CA LYS A 307 -10.57 -25.30 -8.55
C LYS A 307 -11.31 -24.24 -7.71
N PHE A 308 -11.60 -24.63 -6.46
CA PHE A 308 -12.42 -23.93 -5.44
C PHE A 308 -11.88 -22.58 -4.93
N SER A 309 -12.80 -21.65 -4.64
CA SER A 309 -12.59 -20.45 -3.81
C SER A 309 -12.93 -20.74 -2.34
N LEU A 310 -12.10 -20.24 -1.41
CA LEU A 310 -12.08 -20.50 0.04
C LEU A 310 -13.37 -20.17 0.81
N MET A 311 -14.32 -19.46 0.22
CA MET A 311 -15.43 -18.84 0.97
C MET A 311 -16.52 -19.82 1.43
N ILE A 312 -16.69 -20.95 0.73
CA ILE A 312 -17.64 -22.01 1.11
C ILE A 312 -17.22 -22.71 2.40
N CYS A 313 -15.91 -22.78 2.67
CA CYS A 313 -15.39 -23.45 3.86
C CYS A 313 -15.74 -22.72 5.17
N LEU A 314 -15.88 -21.38 5.15
CA LEU A 314 -16.23 -20.62 6.35
C LEU A 314 -17.72 -20.75 6.73
N VAL A 315 -18.62 -20.81 5.74
CA VAL A 315 -20.04 -21.07 5.99
C VAL A 315 -20.27 -22.50 6.51
N TYR A 316 -19.51 -23.49 6.00
CA TYR A 316 -19.56 -24.86 6.52
C TYR A 316 -19.06 -24.97 7.97
N PHE A 317 -18.07 -24.16 8.38
CA PHE A 317 -17.60 -24.13 9.77
C PHE A 317 -18.64 -23.57 10.74
N SER A 318 -19.45 -22.59 10.34
CA SER A 318 -20.55 -22.07 11.17
C SER A 318 -21.71 -23.06 11.34
N PHE A 319 -21.90 -24.01 10.42
CA PHE A 319 -22.91 -25.07 10.53
C PHE A 319 -22.48 -26.24 11.43
N TRP A 320 -21.19 -26.35 11.79
CA TRP A 320 -20.67 -27.43 12.65
C TRP A 320 -20.45 -27.01 14.11
N LEU A 321 -20.68 -25.74 14.45
CA LEU A 321 -20.48 -25.18 15.80
C LEU A 321 -21.80 -24.88 16.55
N TRP A 322 -22.94 -25.37 16.06
CA TRP A 322 -24.23 -25.34 16.77
C TRP A 322 -24.90 -26.71 16.79
#